data_AF-A0A972RZS9-F1
#
_entry.id   AF-A0A972RZS9-F1
#
_cell.length_a   1.000
_cell.length_b   1.000
_cell.length_c   1.000
_cell.angle_alpha   90.00
_cell.angle_beta   90.00
_cell.angle_gamma   90.00
#
_symmetry.space_group_name_H-M   'P 1'
#
loop_
_entity.id
_entity.type
_entity.pdbx_description
1 polymer ?
#
loop_
_entity_poly.entity_id
_entity_poly.type
_entity_poly.pdbx_seq_one_letter_code
_entity_poly.pdbx_strand_id
1 'polypeptide(L)'
;MRKDFPKKEIVTLKLPPSLAREIREREILNFFADRALSKLEYYRSRLRYFETKYGKSLENFRQEVESAKEDFEKWDDLILWEGYQRAFEEWKEKYEELKSVLQDH
;
A
#
# COMPACT_ATOMS: atom_id res chain seq x y z
N MET A 1 13.96 -8.96 18.15
CA MET A 1 13.02 -7.82 18.23
C MET A 1 11.62 -8.37 18.41
N ARG A 2 10.95 -8.05 19.52
CA ARG A 2 9.52 -8.34 19.65
C ARG A 2 8.79 -7.39 18.68
N LYS A 3 8.00 -7.93 17.76
CA LYS A 3 7.03 -7.12 17.02
C LYS A 3 5.98 -6.72 18.05
N ASP A 4 6.08 -5.49 18.56
CA ASP A 4 4.98 -4.90 19.31
C ASP A 4 3.79 -4.82 18.37
N PHE A 5 2.79 -5.66 18.60
CA PHE A 5 1.53 -5.57 17.87
C PHE A 5 0.93 -4.19 18.17
N PRO A 6 0.46 -3.45 17.15
CA PRO A 6 -0.11 -2.12 17.37
C PRO A 6 -1.24 -2.21 18.40
N LYS A 7 -1.31 -1.22 19.29
CA LYS A 7 -2.37 -1.10 20.30
C LYS A 7 -3.72 -1.29 19.60
N LYS A 8 -4.58 -2.16 20.13
CA LYS A 8 -5.94 -2.33 19.61
C LYS A 8 -6.66 -0.98 19.69
N GLU A 9 -6.92 -0.38 18.53
CA GLU A 9 -7.77 0.79 18.40
C GLU A 9 -9.21 0.34 18.16
N ILE A 10 -10.15 0.89 18.92
CA ILE A 10 -11.57 0.59 18.78
C ILE A 10 -12.17 1.59 17.80
N VAL A 11 -12.69 1.08 16.68
CA VAL A 11 -13.41 1.89 15.68
C VAL A 11 -14.90 1.55 15.74
N THR A 12 -15.75 2.56 15.92
CA THR A 12 -17.22 2.39 15.90
C THR A 12 -17.78 2.85 14.56
N LEU A 13 -18.51 1.96 13.88
CA LEU A 13 -19.18 2.26 12.60
C LEU A 13 -20.69 2.38 12.80
N LYS A 14 -21.29 3.46 12.29
CA LYS A 14 -22.74 3.64 12.26
C LYS A 14 -23.26 3.14 10.91
N LEU A 15 -24.09 2.10 10.94
CA LEU A 15 -24.69 1.51 9.75
C LEU A 15 -26.22 1.68 9.78
N PRO A 16 -26.89 1.78 8.61
CA PRO A 16 -28.34 1.70 8.53
C PRO A 16 -28.85 0.38 9.14
N PRO A 17 -30.03 0.37 9.82
CA PRO A 17 -30.56 -0.83 10.46
C PRO A 17 -30.77 -2.03 9.52
N SER A 18 -31.08 -1.78 8.25
CA SER A 18 -31.18 -2.83 7.23
C SER A 18 -29.84 -3.55 7.04
N LEU A 19 -28.76 -2.78 6.86
CA LEU A 19 -27.43 -3.32 6.61
C LEU A 19 -26.80 -3.95 7.87
N ALA A 20 -27.03 -3.35 9.04
CA ALA A 20 -26.51 -3.87 10.31
C ALA A 20 -27.04 -5.27 10.66
N ARG A 21 -28.19 -5.67 10.12
CA ARG A 21 -28.77 -7.01 10.32
C ARG A 21 -28.22 -8.05 9.36
N GLU A 22 -27.67 -7.61 8.23
CA GLU A 22 -27.24 -8.49 7.13
C GLU A 22 -25.73 -8.73 7.14
N ILE A 23 -24.93 -7.73 7.54
CA ILE A 23 -23.48 -7.78 7.43
C ILE A 23 -22.82 -8.51 8.60
N ARG A 24 -21.91 -9.44 8.30
CA ARG A 24 -21.02 -10.06 9.29
C ARG A 24 -19.72 -9.27 9.40
N GLU A 25 -19.10 -9.28 10.58
CA GLU A 25 -17.79 -8.64 10.81
C GLU A 25 -16.74 -9.10 9.78
N ARG A 26 -16.72 -10.39 9.45
CA ARG A 26 -15.79 -10.96 8.46
C ARG A 26 -15.99 -10.37 7.06
N GLU A 27 -17.21 -10.00 6.68
CA GLU A 27 -17.48 -9.38 5.38
C GLU A 27 -16.92 -7.94 5.33
N ILE A 28 -16.96 -7.22 6.45
CA ILE A 28 -16.34 -5.90 6.58
C ILE A 28 -14.81 -6.03 6.47
N LEU A 29 -14.21 -6.99 7.17
CA LEU A 29 -12.77 -7.24 7.12
C LEU A 29 -12.30 -7.66 5.73
N ASN A 30 -13.05 -8.55 5.06
CA ASN A 30 -12.77 -8.94 3.67
C ASN A 30 -12.86 -7.74 2.72
N PHE A 31 -13.86 -6.86 2.86
CA PHE A 31 -13.96 -5.65 2.05
C PHE A 31 -12.72 -4.76 2.19
N PHE A 32 -12.21 -4.56 3.42
CA PHE A 32 -10.99 -3.80 3.62
C PHE A 32 -9.75 -4.52 3.08
N ALA A 33 -9.69 -5.86 3.19
CA ALA A 33 -8.59 -6.65 2.64
C ALA A 33 -8.56 -6.56 1.10
N ASP A 34 -9.71 -6.69 0.44
CA ASP A 34 -9.84 -6.55 -1.02
C ASP A 34 -9.46 -5.15 -1.49
N ARG A 35 -9.86 -4.12 -0.73
CA ARG A 35 -9.46 -2.74 -0.99
C ARG A 35 -7.95 -2.57 -0.85
N ALA A 36 -7.36 -3.12 0.20
CA ALA A 36 -5.92 -3.04 0.44
C ALA A 36 -5.13 -3.76 -0.66
N LEU A 37 -5.58 -4.96 -1.07
CA LEU A 37 -5.01 -5.71 -2.18
C LEU A 37 -5.11 -4.95 -3.50
N SER A 38 -6.27 -4.34 -3.79
CA SER A 38 -6.46 -3.54 -5.00
C SER A 38 -5.51 -2.34 -5.05
N LYS A 39 -5.29 -1.67 -3.92
CA LYS A 39 -4.32 -0.58 -3.80
C LYS A 39 -2.89 -1.08 -3.95
N LEU A 40 -2.56 -2.20 -3.33
CA LEU A 40 -1.26 -2.84 -3.44
C LEU A 40 -0.90 -3.14 -4.90
N GLU A 41 -1.81 -3.79 -5.64
CA GLU A 41 -1.60 -4.12 -7.05
C GLU A 41 -1.54 -2.88 -7.95
N TYR A 42 -2.32 -1.84 -7.64
CA TYR A 42 -2.19 -0.54 -8.31
C TYR A 42 -0.77 0.03 -8.14
N TYR A 43 -0.26 0.17 -6.92
CA TYR A 43 1.07 0.72 -6.69
C TYR A 43 2.17 -0.18 -7.27
N ARG A 44 2.00 -1.50 -7.17
CA ARG A 44 2.90 -2.48 -7.81
C ARG A 44 2.99 -2.27 -9.33
N SER A 45 1.86 -2.00 -9.98
CA SER A 45 1.85 -1.68 -11.42
C SER A 45 2.59 -0.39 -11.73
N ARG A 46 2.50 0.62 -10.86
CA ARG A 46 3.22 1.89 -11.00
C ARG A 46 4.73 1.75 -10.80
N LEU A 47 5.15 0.92 -9.84
CA LEU A 47 6.56 0.56 -9.66
C LEU A 47 7.13 -0.11 -10.92
N ARG A 48 6.43 -1.13 -11.44
CA ARG A 48 6.83 -1.81 -12.67
C ARG A 48 6.90 -0.87 -13.89
N TYR A 49 6.00 0.11 -13.97
CA TYR A 49 6.03 1.12 -15.03
C TYR A 49 7.36 1.87 -15.03
N PHE A 50 7.82 2.34 -13.88
CA PHE A 50 9.10 3.05 -13.80
C PHE A 50 10.32 2.15 -13.97
N GLU A 51 10.30 0.94 -13.41
CA GLU A 51 11.33 -0.08 -13.67
C GLU A 51 11.48 -0.34 -15.17
N THR A 52 10.36 -0.36 -15.90
CA THR A 52 10.34 -0.54 -17.36
C THR A 52 10.77 0.73 -18.10
N LYS A 53 10.27 1.91 -17.69
CA LYS A 53 10.61 3.22 -18.30
C LYS A 53 12.13 3.44 -18.30
N TYR A 54 12.78 3.07 -17.21
CA TYR A 54 14.20 3.36 -16.98
C TYR A 54 15.13 2.15 -17.09
N GLY A 55 14.60 0.93 -17.12
CA GLY A 55 15.39 -0.30 -17.22
C GLY A 55 16.31 -0.56 -16.02
N LYS A 56 15.99 -0.01 -14.85
CA LYS A 56 16.82 -0.09 -13.63
C LYS A 56 15.96 -0.05 -12.37
N SER A 57 16.56 -0.33 -11.22
CA SER A 57 15.90 -0.21 -9.92
C SER A 57 15.73 1.25 -9.52
N LEU A 58 14.79 1.52 -8.61
CA LEU A 58 14.61 2.84 -7.99
C LEU A 58 15.93 3.39 -7.41
N GLU A 59 16.71 2.54 -6.75
CA GLU A 59 17.99 2.92 -6.16
C GLU A 59 19.00 3.42 -7.21
N ASN A 60 19.17 2.66 -8.29
CA ASN A 60 20.08 3.05 -9.37
C ASN A 60 19.59 4.30 -10.10
N PHE A 61 18.26 4.46 -10.23
CA PHE A 61 17.68 5.65 -10.81
C PHE A 61 17.90 6.89 -9.93
N ARG A 62 17.71 6.78 -8.61
CA ARG A 62 18.01 7.86 -7.66
C ARG A 62 19.47 8.33 -7.79
N GLN A 63 20.41 7.40 -7.75
CA GLN A 63 21.84 7.72 -7.86
C GLN A 63 22.17 8.45 -9.18
N GLU A 64 21.55 8.07 -10.29
CA GLU A 64 21.71 8.78 -11.56
C GLU A 64 21.16 10.20 -11.50
N VAL A 65 19.94 10.39 -10.99
CA VAL A 65 19.29 11.70 -10.92
C VAL A 65 20.08 12.67 -10.03
N GLU A 66 20.60 12.18 -8.92
CA GLU A 66 21.38 13.00 -7.96
C GLU A 66 22.79 13.35 -8.47
N SER A 67 23.39 12.52 -9.33
CA SER A 67 24.76 12.71 -9.83
C SER A 67 24.84 13.39 -11.20
N ALA A 68 23.73 13.43 -11.93
CA ALA A 68 23.65 14.04 -13.25
C ALA A 68 23.40 15.55 -13.18
N LYS A 69 23.56 16.22 -14.33
CA LYS A 69 23.03 17.57 -14.52
C LYS A 69 21.51 17.54 -14.36
N GLU A 70 20.95 18.57 -13.73
CA GLU A 70 19.52 18.68 -13.45
C GLU A 70 18.66 18.41 -14.69
N ASP A 71 17.76 17.45 -14.52
CA ASP A 71 16.73 17.04 -15.48
C ASP A 71 15.40 16.97 -14.72
N PHE A 72 14.57 18.00 -14.91
CA PHE A 72 13.31 18.16 -14.17
C PHE A 72 12.36 16.99 -14.36
N GLU A 73 12.31 16.38 -15.56
CA GLU A 73 11.44 15.23 -15.80
C GLU A 73 11.88 14.04 -14.94
N LYS A 74 13.19 13.79 -14.87
CA LYS A 74 13.72 12.70 -14.05
C LYS A 74 13.53 12.95 -12.55
N TRP A 75 13.63 14.20 -12.10
CA TRP A 75 13.34 14.56 -10.72
C TRP A 75 11.86 14.34 -10.37
N ASP A 76 10.94 14.76 -11.24
CA ASP A 76 9.50 14.54 -11.05
C ASP A 76 9.17 13.05 -11.00
N ASP A 77 9.75 12.27 -11.91
CA ASP A 77 9.57 10.82 -11.94
C ASP A 77 10.17 10.12 -10.72
N LEU A 78 11.32 10.58 -10.22
CA LEU A 78 11.92 10.06 -8.99
C LEU A 78 11.00 10.29 -7.80
N ILE A 79 10.48 11.51 -7.64
CA ILE A 79 9.55 11.86 -6.56
C ILE A 79 8.29 10.99 -6.62
N LEU A 80 7.72 10.82 -7.81
CA LEU A 80 6.54 9.96 -8.01
C LEU A 80 6.83 8.49 -7.69
N TRP A 81 7.97 7.98 -8.14
CA TRP A 81 8.36 6.59 -7.92
C TRP A 81 8.58 6.31 -6.43
N GLU A 82 9.30 7.18 -5.71
CA GLU A 82 9.46 7.06 -4.27
C GLU A 82 8.13 7.12 -3.53
N GLY A 83 7.22 8.01 -3.96
CA GLY A 83 5.87 8.09 -3.43
C GLY A 83 5.09 6.79 -3.61
N TYR A 84 5.19 6.16 -4.79
CA TYR A 84 4.57 4.86 -5.03
C TYR A 84 5.21 3.73 -4.24
N GLN A 85 6.52 3.75 -4.02
CA GLN A 85 7.21 2.74 -3.21
C GLN A 85 6.72 2.78 -1.77
N ARG A 86 6.67 3.98 -1.17
CA ARG A 86 6.17 4.17 0.20
C ARG A 86 4.70 3.76 0.32
N ALA A 87 3.87 4.15 -0.64
CA ALA A 87 2.47 3.75 -0.65
C ALA A 87 2.29 2.23 -0.82
N PHE A 88 3.11 1.58 -1.66
CA PHE A 88 3.11 0.13 -1.80
C PHE A 88 3.43 -0.57 -0.48
N GLU A 89 4.47 -0.13 0.23
CA GLU A 89 4.86 -0.66 1.54
C GLU A 89 3.75 -0.48 2.58
N GLU A 90 3.17 0.71 2.68
CA GLU A 90 2.08 1.00 3.61
C GLU A 90 0.84 0.13 3.35
N TRP A 91 0.43 -0.02 2.08
CA TRP A 91 -0.72 -0.86 1.74
C TRP A 91 -0.43 -2.35 1.88
N LYS A 92 0.83 -2.77 1.72
CA LYS A 92 1.27 -4.14 1.97
C LYS A 92 1.13 -4.48 3.44
N GLU A 93 1.63 -3.63 4.33
CA GLU A 93 1.51 -3.81 5.77
C GLU A 93 0.04 -3.91 6.21
N LYS A 94 -0.81 -2.97 5.76
CA LYS A 94 -2.26 -3.01 6.04
C LYS A 94 -2.92 -4.30 5.55
N TYR A 95 -2.56 -4.77 4.36
CA TYR A 95 -3.10 -6.01 3.81
C TYR A 95 -2.64 -7.24 4.63
N GLU A 96 -1.38 -7.28 5.04
CA GLU A 96 -0.83 -8.36 5.87
C GLU A 96 -1.47 -8.39 7.27
N GLU A 97 -1.70 -7.22 7.89
CA GLU A 97 -2.43 -7.10 9.16
C GLU A 97 -3.86 -7.64 9.04
N LEU A 98 -4.61 -7.18 8.03
CA LEU A 98 -5.98 -7.65 7.77
C LEU A 98 -6.01 -9.17 7.53
N LYS A 99 -5.04 -9.69 6.78
CA LYS A 99 -4.96 -11.12 6.50
C LYS A 99 -4.67 -11.94 7.76
N SER A 100 -3.80 -11.46 8.67
CA SER A 100 -3.55 -12.14 9.94
C SER A 100 -4.83 -12.27 10.78
N VAL A 101 -5.63 -11.20 10.86
CA VAL A 101 -6.91 -11.21 11.59
C VAL A 101 -7.92 -12.17 10.95
N LEU A 102 -7.91 -12.29 9.61
CA LEU A 102 -8.80 -13.21 8.89
C LEU A 102 -8.39 -14.69 8.99
N GLN A 103 -7.11 -14.96 9.29
CA GLN A 103 -6.51 -16.30 9.37
C GLN A 103 -6.46 -16.86 10.80
N ASP A 104 -6.48 -16.01 11.83
CA ASP A 104 -6.69 -16.42 13.21
C ASP A 104 -8.14 -16.88 13.37
N HIS A 105 -8.44 -18.16 13.05
CA HIS A 105 -9.53 -19.04 13.53
C HIS A 105 -9.76 -20.22 12.57
#